data_AF-A0A816WDR7-F1
#
_entry.id   AF-A0A816WDR7-F1
#
_cell.length_a   1.000
_cell.length_b   1.000
_cell.length_c   1.000
_cell.angle_alpha   90.00
_cell.angle_beta   90.00
_cell.angle_gamma   90.00
#
_symmetry.space_group_name_H-M   'P 1'
#
loop_
_entity.id
_entity.type
_entity.pdbx_description
1 polymer ?
#
loop_
_entity_poly.entity_id
_entity_poly.type
_entity_poly.pdbx_seq_one_letter_code
_entity_poly.pdbx_strand_id
1 'polypeptide(L)'
;MNSLQFSNDVIQISHPTISRHLIQYIYHGFLVAVFGSSIHQNTMDEVIAATAYSDLVLGAIDEPALLKVFLKFIFYARIDEMSLLDTLT
;
A
#
# COMPACT_ATOMS: atom_id res chain seq x y z
N MET A 1 15.54 -11.16 -4.07
CA MET A 1 15.27 -9.79 -3.56
C MET A 1 13.78 -9.67 -3.31
N ASN A 2 13.38 -9.10 -2.18
CA ASN A 2 11.96 -8.80 -1.91
C ASN A 2 11.51 -7.65 -2.85
N SER A 3 10.33 -7.75 -3.46
CA SER A 3 9.78 -6.74 -4.39
C SER A 3 9.65 -5.35 -3.76
N LEU A 4 9.43 -5.26 -2.44
CA LEU A 4 9.37 -3.97 -1.73
C LEU A 4 10.76 -3.33 -1.60
N GLN A 5 11.79 -4.11 -1.30
CA GLN A 5 13.17 -3.62 -1.28
C GLN A 5 13.59 -3.11 -2.66
N PHE A 6 13.26 -3.85 -3.71
CA PHE A 6 13.47 -3.39 -5.08
C PHE A 6 12.77 -2.06 -5.34
N SER A 7 11.54 -1.88 -4.83
CA SER A 7 10.80 -0.63 -4.99
C SER A 7 11.44 0.53 -4.23
N ASN A 8 11.95 0.31 -3.01
CA ASN A 8 12.74 1.29 -2.26
C ASN A 8 13.97 1.71 -3.09
N ASP A 9 14.79 0.73 -3.50
CA ASP A 9 16.04 0.98 -4.22
C ASP A 9 15.79 1.76 -5.53
N VAL A 10 14.79 1.35 -6.32
CA VAL A 10 14.45 2.00 -7.59
C VAL A 10 13.97 3.43 -7.37
N ILE A 11 13.13 3.69 -6.36
CA ILE A 11 12.65 5.05 -6.10
C ILE A 11 13.81 5.98 -5.74
N GLN A 12 14.78 5.48 -4.98
CA GLN A 12 15.94 6.22 -4.52
C GLN A 12 16.91 6.59 -5.65
N ILE A 13 17.20 5.65 -6.57
CA ILE A 13 18.30 5.82 -7.54
C ILE A 13 17.85 6.23 -8.95
N SER A 14 16.55 6.15 -9.25
CA SER A 14 16.05 6.36 -10.62
C SER A 14 15.79 7.83 -10.95
N HIS A 15 15.67 8.11 -12.26
CA HIS A 15 15.18 9.40 -12.73
C HIS A 15 13.78 9.69 -12.14
N PRO A 16 13.48 10.94 -11.70
CA PRO A 16 12.22 11.27 -11.00
C PRO A 16 10.94 10.83 -11.73
N THR A 17 10.96 10.84 -13.07
CA THR A 17 9.85 10.35 -13.88
C THR A 17 9.58 8.85 -13.66
N ILE A 18 10.62 8.02 -13.58
CA ILE A 18 10.46 6.58 -13.34
C ILE A 18 9.94 6.34 -11.92
N SER A 19 10.53 6.99 -10.92
CA SER A 19 10.08 6.87 -9.52
C SER A 19 8.61 7.26 -9.38
N ARG A 20 8.17 8.34 -10.06
CA ARG A 20 6.76 8.77 -10.08
C ARG A 20 5.83 7.71 -10.68
N HIS A 21 6.20 7.12 -11.81
CA HIS A 21 5.39 6.07 -12.43
C HIS A 21 5.34 4.82 -11.57
N LEU A 22 6.47 4.40 -10.98
CA LEU A 22 6.51 3.25 -10.09
C LEU A 22 5.59 3.45 -8.88
N ILE A 23 5.64 4.63 -8.26
CA ILE A 23 4.73 5.01 -7.17
C ILE A 23 3.25 4.92 -7.61
N GLN A 24 2.92 5.41 -8.80
CA GLN A 24 1.56 5.31 -9.34
C GLN A 24 1.13 3.86 -9.58
N TYR A 25 2.03 3.01 -10.08
CA TYR A 25 1.75 1.59 -10.27
C TYR A 25 1.54 0.86 -8.94
N ILE A 26 2.34 1.18 -7.91
CA ILE A 26 2.13 0.64 -6.57
C ILE A 26 0.78 1.07 -6.02
N TYR A 27 0.42 2.36 -6.15
CA TYR A 27 -0.86 2.85 -5.66
C TYR A 27 -2.06 2.22 -6.38
N HIS A 28 -2.13 2.33 -7.70
CA HIS A 28 -3.30 1.88 -8.47
C HIS A 28 -3.31 0.36 -8.70
N GLY A 29 -2.16 -0.19 -9.09
CA GLY A 29 -2.04 -1.59 -9.50
C GLY A 29 -1.93 -2.56 -8.34
N PHE A 30 -1.45 -2.12 -7.17
CA PHE A 30 -1.32 -2.97 -6.00
C PHE A 30 -2.25 -2.54 -4.86
N LEU A 31 -2.08 -1.33 -4.31
CA LEU A 31 -2.85 -0.92 -3.12
C LEU A 31 -4.35 -0.87 -3.39
N VAL A 32 -4.79 -0.21 -4.47
CA VAL A 32 -6.22 -0.13 -4.79
C VAL A 32 -6.73 -1.47 -5.33
N ALA A 33 -6.10 -2.02 -6.38
CA ALA A 33 -6.64 -3.17 -7.08
C ALA A 33 -6.55 -4.50 -6.30
N VAL A 34 -5.47 -4.72 -5.54
CA VAL A 34 -5.27 -5.97 -4.79
C VAL A 34 -5.69 -5.79 -3.35
N PHE A 35 -5.07 -4.85 -2.65
CA PHE A 35 -5.24 -4.72 -1.21
C PHE A 35 -6.61 -4.13 -0.82
N GLY A 36 -7.10 -3.14 -1.58
CA GLY A 36 -8.45 -2.60 -1.41
C GLY A 36 -9.51 -3.67 -1.66
N SER A 37 -9.37 -4.45 -2.74
CA SER A 37 -10.31 -5.51 -3.11
C SER A 37 -10.36 -6.67 -2.11
N SER A 38 -9.23 -7.01 -1.46
CA SER A 38 -9.22 -8.04 -0.42
C SER A 38 -9.95 -7.59 0.85
N ILE A 39 -9.85 -6.31 1.23
CA ILE A 39 -10.55 -5.81 2.42
C ILE A 39 -12.05 -5.67 2.16
N HIS A 40 -12.45 -5.36 0.92
CA HIS A 40 -13.85 -5.23 0.52
C HIS A 40 -14.68 -6.51 0.77
N GLN A 41 -14.04 -7.68 0.76
CA GLN A 41 -14.68 -8.97 1.06
C GLN A 41 -15.05 -9.14 2.54
N ASN A 42 -14.49 -8.30 3.44
CA ASN A 42 -14.88 -8.13 4.84
C ASN A 42 -14.94 -9.43 5.67
N THR A 43 -14.13 -10.44 5.34
CA THR A 43 -13.98 -11.62 6.20
C THR A 43 -12.95 -11.36 7.30
N MET A 44 -13.10 -12.02 8.45
CA MET A 44 -12.18 -11.86 9.58
C MET A 44 -10.74 -12.25 9.21
N ASP A 45 -10.57 -13.29 8.39
CA ASP A 45 -9.25 -13.74 7.92
C ASP A 45 -8.58 -12.70 6.99
N GLU A 46 -9.36 -12.01 6.15
CA GLU A 46 -8.84 -10.95 5.28
C GLU A 46 -8.47 -9.69 6.07
N VAL A 47 -9.24 -9.33 7.09
CA VAL A 47 -8.88 -8.22 7.99
C VAL A 47 -7.58 -8.55 8.74
N ILE A 48 -7.43 -9.77 9.25
CA ILE A 48 -6.19 -10.22 9.90
C ILE A 48 -5.01 -10.15 8.91
N ALA A 49 -5.20 -10.69 7.70
CA ALA A 49 -4.17 -10.67 6.66
C ALA A 49 -3.80 -9.24 6.24
N ALA A 50 -4.78 -8.36 6.09
CA ALA A 50 -4.59 -6.96 5.75
C ALA A 50 -3.82 -6.20 6.84
N THR A 51 -4.17 -6.40 8.10
CA THR A 51 -3.48 -5.80 9.25
C THR A 51 -2.04 -6.31 9.35
N ALA A 52 -1.83 -7.62 9.27
CA ALA A 52 -0.49 -8.21 9.31
C ALA A 52 0.39 -7.76 8.13
N TYR A 53 -0.19 -7.68 6.92
CA TYR A 53 0.52 -7.20 5.75
C TYR A 53 0.85 -5.70 5.86
N SER A 54 -0.06 -4.89 6.39
CA SER A 54 0.18 -3.46 6.62
C SER A 54 1.35 -3.24 7.57
N ASP A 55 1.40 -3.99 8.68
CA ASP A 55 2.51 -3.93 9.63
C ASP A 55 3.85 -4.32 8.98
N LEU A 56 3.85 -5.41 8.19
CA LEU A 56 5.04 -5.87 7.47
C LEU A 56 5.53 -4.85 6.44
N VAL A 57 4.63 -4.23 5.67
CA VAL A 57 5.00 -3.22 4.68
C VAL A 57 5.50 -1.95 5.34
N LEU A 58 4.81 -1.46 6.38
CA LEU A 58 5.22 -0.26 7.11
C LEU A 58 6.60 -0.44 7.76
N GLY A 59 6.91 -1.63 8.28
CA GLY A 59 8.22 -1.95 8.85
C GLY A 59 9.35 -2.12 7.82
N ALA A 60 9.02 -2.29 6.53
CA ALA A 60 9.98 -2.55 5.47
C ALA A 60 10.10 -1.43 4.43
N ILE A 61 9.33 -0.34 4.57
CA ILE A 61 9.48 0.86 3.74
C ILE A 61 10.58 1.74 4.31
N ASP A 62 11.62 1.99 3.51
CA ASP A 62 12.68 2.94 3.83
C ASP A 62 12.50 4.28 3.10
N GLU A 63 11.79 4.27 1.96
CA GLU A 63 11.60 5.46 1.13
C GLU A 63 10.38 6.31 1.54
N PRO A 64 10.56 7.61 1.89
CA PRO A 64 9.47 8.47 2.33
C PRO A 64 8.32 8.60 1.33
N ALA A 65 8.63 8.51 0.03
CA ALA A 65 7.64 8.60 -1.03
C ALA A 65 6.69 7.38 -1.04
N LEU A 66 7.21 6.18 -0.76
CA LEU A 66 6.38 4.97 -0.61
C LEU A 66 5.53 5.05 0.64
N LEU A 67 6.11 5.47 1.76
CA LEU A 67 5.38 5.62 3.02
C LEU A 67 4.21 6.58 2.84
N LYS A 68 4.44 7.73 2.21
CA LYS A 68 3.39 8.72 1.94
C LYS A 68 2.24 8.13 1.11
N VAL A 69 2.56 7.30 0.11
CA VAL A 69 1.56 6.68 -0.78
C VAL A 69 0.77 5.61 -0.04
N PHE A 70 1.44 4.81 0.78
CA PHE A 70 0.81 3.81 1.64
C PHE A 70 -0.12 4.46 2.67
N LEU A 71 0.35 5.48 3.39
CA LEU A 71 -0.48 6.23 4.34
C LEU A 71 -1.65 6.94 3.64
N LYS A 72 -1.43 7.52 2.45
CA LYS A 72 -2.52 8.10 1.66
C LYS A 72 -3.58 7.05 1.35
N PHE A 73 -3.18 5.84 1.01
CA PHE A 73 -4.11 4.75 0.80
C PHE A 73 -4.87 4.41 2.10
N ILE A 74 -4.17 4.18 3.21
CA ILE A 74 -4.81 3.85 4.50
C ILE A 74 -5.84 4.90 4.95
N PHE A 75 -5.49 6.19 4.87
CA PHE A 75 -6.33 7.27 5.41
C PHE A 75 -7.42 7.76 4.45
N TYR A 76 -7.24 7.61 3.14
CA TYR A 76 -8.16 8.17 2.14
C TYR A 76 -8.86 7.14 1.27
N ALA A 77 -8.46 5.86 1.31
CA ALA A 77 -9.23 4.81 0.65
C ALA A 77 -10.58 4.66 1.34
N ARG A 78 -11.62 4.57 0.51
CA ARG A 78 -12.98 4.28 0.95
C ARG A 78 -13.44 2.96 0.37
N ILE A 79 -14.11 2.18 1.20
CA ILE A 79 -14.75 0.91 0.88
C ILE A 79 -16.22 1.11 1.21
N ASP A 80 -17.08 1.17 0.19
CA ASP A 80 -18.54 1.37 0.34
C ASP A 80 -18.90 2.54 1.29
N GLU A 81 -18.28 3.71 1.06
CA GLU A 81 -18.40 4.94 1.87
C GLU A 81 -17.79 4.88 3.28
N MET A 82 -17.35 3.72 3.76
CA MET A 82 -16.59 3.59 5.01
C MET A 82 -15.10 3.85 4.76
N SER A 83 -14.41 4.42 5.75
CA SER A 83 -12.96 4.57 5.62
C SER A 83 -12.28 3.22 5.78
N LEU A 84 -11.19 3.00 5.03
CA LEU A 84 -10.41 1.77 5.16
C LEU A 84 -9.95 1.55 6.61
N LEU A 85 -9.59 2.64 7.29
CA LEU A 85 -9.12 2.61 8.67
C LEU A 85 -10.21 2.05 9.61
N ASP A 86 -11.47 2.46 9.44
CA ASP A 86 -12.59 1.93 10.22
C ASP A 86 -12.82 0.44 9.97
N THR A 87 -12.41 -0.08 8.80
CA THR A 87 -12.53 -1.50 8.45
C THR A 87 -11.41 -2.34 9.07
N LEU A 88 -10.29 -1.72 9.42
CA LEU A 88 -9.13 -2.37 10.03
C LEU A 88 -9.15 -2.37 11.57
N THR A 89 -10.15 -1.73 12.19
CA THR A 89 -10.28 -1.55 13.65
C THR A 89 -11.41 -2.40 14.22
#